data_AF-A0A934EJW2-F1
#
_entry.id   AF-A0A934EJW2-F1
#
_cell.length_a   1.000
_cell.length_b   1.000
_cell.length_c   1.000
_cell.angle_alpha   90.00
_cell.angle_beta   90.00
_cell.angle_gamma   90.00
#
_symmetry.space_group_name_H-M   'P 1'
#
loop_
_entity.id
_entity.type
_entity.pdbx_description
1 polymer ?
#
loop_
_entity_poly.entity_id
_entity_poly.type
_entity_poly.pdbx_seq_one_letter_code
_entity_poly.pdbx_strand_id
1 'polypeptide(L)'
;LRSDDYAIFLARMYGNVPHNWDDGLTGYKRLRVIVNAFTRMRICTKEGEMEFKFKGEVENIPAGYLPWFDIPKRASAGSTVIFGHWSALGLLLRKNVIALDTGCLWGGPMSAIRLDDRQLFQAACNNPVAKHW
;
A
#
# COMPACT_ATOMS: atom_id res chain seq x y z
N LEU A 1 -19.73 2.38 -2.91
CA LEU A 1 -19.59 3.38 -3.99
C LEU A 1 -20.93 4.11 -4.10
N ARG A 2 -20.95 5.45 -4.18
CA ARG A 2 -22.19 6.24 -4.01
C ARG A 2 -22.67 7.00 -5.26
N SER A 3 -21.91 6.97 -6.35
CA SER A 3 -22.28 7.59 -7.62
C SER A 3 -22.89 6.54 -8.55
N ASP A 4 -23.89 6.92 -9.32
CA ASP A 4 -24.57 6.03 -10.28
C ASP A 4 -23.60 5.49 -11.36
N ASP A 5 -22.53 6.23 -11.66
CA ASP A 5 -21.52 5.86 -12.66
C ASP A 5 -20.38 4.97 -12.10
N TYR A 6 -20.52 4.42 -10.89
CA TYR A 6 -19.44 3.67 -10.26
C TYR A 6 -18.98 2.48 -11.11
N ALA A 7 -19.89 1.80 -11.81
CA ALA A 7 -19.56 0.66 -12.64
C ALA A 7 -18.65 1.07 -13.81
N ILE A 8 -18.93 2.22 -14.43
CA ILE A 8 -18.10 2.79 -15.51
C ILE A 8 -16.73 3.16 -14.96
N PHE A 9 -16.67 3.73 -13.75
CA PHE A 9 -15.41 4.03 -13.09
C PHE A 9 -14.58 2.77 -12.83
N LEU A 10 -15.17 1.73 -12.23
CA LEU A 10 -14.47 0.47 -11.95
C LEU A 10 -13.93 -0.18 -13.24
N ALA A 11 -14.66 -0.12 -14.34
CA ALA A 11 -14.20 -0.62 -15.63
C ALA A 11 -12.99 0.16 -16.19
N ARG A 12 -12.79 1.42 -15.79
CA ARG A 12 -11.75 2.33 -16.30
C ARG A 12 -10.62 2.62 -15.31
N MET A 13 -10.78 2.21 -14.05
CA MET A 13 -9.84 2.55 -12.97
C MET A 13 -8.48 1.85 -13.16
N TYR A 14 -8.46 0.69 -13.80
CA TYR A 14 -7.23 -0.05 -14.01
C TYR A 14 -6.31 0.62 -15.04
N GLY A 15 -5.01 0.54 -14.76
CA GLY A 15 -3.94 1.11 -15.57
C GLY A 15 -2.78 1.59 -14.69
N ASN A 16 -1.60 1.70 -15.28
CA ASN A 16 -0.38 2.05 -14.55
C ASN A 16 0.05 3.51 -14.74
N VAL A 17 -0.73 4.29 -15.50
CA VAL A 17 -0.42 5.70 -15.79
C VAL A 17 -1.60 6.62 -15.45
N PRO A 18 -1.36 7.80 -14.86
CA PRO A 18 -0.05 8.35 -14.52
C PRO A 18 0.56 7.74 -13.25
N HIS A 19 1.89 7.83 -13.13
CA HIS A 19 2.70 7.31 -12.02
C HIS A 19 3.01 8.39 -10.95
N ASN A 20 2.80 9.67 -11.29
CA ASN A 20 3.05 10.83 -10.43
C ASN A 20 1.76 11.64 -10.24
N TRP A 21 1.62 12.26 -9.07
CA TRP A 21 0.62 13.30 -8.86
C TRP A 21 0.98 14.56 -9.64
N ASP A 22 -0.03 15.19 -10.21
CA ASP A 22 0.04 16.51 -10.81
C ASP A 22 -1.32 17.19 -10.55
N ASP A 23 -1.29 18.41 -10.01
CA ASP A 23 -2.49 19.16 -9.64
C ASP A 23 -3.41 19.44 -10.84
N GLY A 24 -2.84 19.50 -12.05
CA GLY A 24 -3.55 19.64 -13.31
C GLY A 24 -4.25 18.35 -13.78
N LEU A 25 -4.05 17.21 -13.11
CA LEU A 25 -4.76 15.98 -13.48
C LEU A 25 -6.25 16.11 -13.23
N THR A 26 -7.03 15.74 -14.25
CA THR A 26 -8.50 15.71 -14.22
C THR A 26 -9.05 14.36 -14.70
N GLY A 27 -10.35 14.15 -14.48
CA GLY A 27 -11.08 12.95 -14.95
C GLY A 27 -10.44 11.63 -14.51
N TYR A 28 -10.45 10.63 -15.40
CA TYR A 28 -9.95 9.29 -15.10
C TYR A 28 -8.45 9.23 -14.82
N LYS A 29 -7.64 10.15 -15.35
CA LYS A 29 -6.20 10.19 -15.03
C LYS A 29 -6.00 10.55 -13.55
N ARG A 30 -6.73 11.56 -13.06
CA ARG A 30 -6.73 11.94 -11.63
C ARG A 30 -7.23 10.80 -10.74
N LEU A 31 -8.39 10.24 -11.09
CA LEU A 31 -8.96 9.15 -10.30
C LEU A 31 -8.03 7.93 -10.27
N ARG A 32 -7.38 7.60 -11.39
CA ARG A 32 -6.47 6.46 -11.47
C ARG A 32 -5.22 6.65 -10.63
N VAL A 33 -4.58 7.83 -10.65
CA VAL A 33 -3.39 8.05 -9.80
C VAL A 33 -3.74 7.96 -8.32
N ILE A 34 -4.91 8.47 -7.93
CA ILE A 34 -5.44 8.34 -6.57
C ILE A 34 -5.62 6.87 -6.20
N VAL A 35 -6.33 6.08 -7.03
CA VAL A 35 -6.52 4.64 -6.82
C VAL A 35 -5.20 3.91 -6.69
N ASN A 36 -4.25 4.20 -7.57
CA ASN A 36 -2.94 3.56 -7.56
C ASN A 36 -2.18 3.87 -6.27
N ALA A 37 -2.21 5.13 -5.80
CA ALA A 37 -1.58 5.52 -4.54
C ALA A 37 -2.21 4.81 -3.33
N PHE A 38 -3.54 4.72 -3.28
CA PHE A 38 -4.24 4.13 -2.12
C PHE A 38 -4.24 2.60 -2.10
N THR A 39 -4.22 1.94 -3.26
CA THR A 39 -4.51 0.50 -3.33
C THR A 39 -3.39 -0.34 -3.92
N ARG A 40 -2.34 0.28 -4.48
CA ARG A 40 -1.30 -0.46 -5.23
C ARG A 40 0.12 -0.09 -4.88
N MET A 41 0.35 1.12 -4.35
CA MET A 41 1.67 1.66 -4.05
C MET A 41 2.45 0.80 -3.04
N ARG A 42 3.74 0.62 -3.31
CA ARG A 42 4.72 -0.04 -2.43
C ARG A 42 5.97 0.81 -2.33
N ILE A 43 6.65 0.95 -3.46
CA ILE A 43 7.87 1.73 -3.58
C ILE A 43 7.67 2.92 -4.53
N CYS A 44 8.47 3.95 -4.33
CA CYS A 44 8.53 5.11 -5.21
C CYS A 44 9.98 5.55 -5.43
N THR A 45 10.19 6.38 -6.45
CA THR A 45 11.42 7.18 -6.54
C THR A 45 11.47 8.22 -5.42
N LYS A 46 12.61 8.91 -5.25
CA LYS A 46 12.75 10.00 -4.27
C LYS A 46 11.82 11.18 -4.59
N GLU A 47 11.44 11.32 -5.85
CA GLU A 47 10.56 12.36 -6.37
C GLU A 47 9.06 12.01 -6.19
N GLY A 48 8.76 10.78 -5.75
CA GLY A 48 7.38 10.33 -5.50
C GLY A 48 6.74 9.52 -6.63
N GLU A 49 7.50 9.12 -7.66
CA GLU A 49 6.99 8.31 -8.75
C GLU A 49 6.72 6.89 -8.31
N MET A 50 5.46 6.45 -8.41
CA MET A 50 5.05 5.10 -8.01
C MET A 50 5.54 4.03 -9.00
N GLU A 51 6.10 2.95 -8.45
CA GLU A 51 6.45 1.74 -9.19
C GLU A 51 5.45 0.62 -8.87
N PHE A 52 5.01 -0.12 -9.90
CA PHE A 52 3.92 -1.10 -9.77
C PHE A 52 4.32 -2.56 -10.04
N LYS A 53 5.54 -2.81 -10.52
CA LYS A 53 6.03 -4.16 -10.84
C LYS A 53 6.58 -4.87 -9.61
N PHE A 54 7.27 -4.13 -8.74
CA PHE A 54 7.88 -4.67 -7.53
C PHE A 54 6.84 -5.07 -6.49
N LYS A 55 7.00 -6.28 -5.94
CA LYS A 55 6.09 -6.88 -4.95
C LYS A 55 6.82 -7.60 -3.81
N GLY A 56 8.15 -7.56 -3.80
CA GLY A 56 8.99 -8.36 -2.92
C GLY A 56 9.31 -7.70 -1.58
N GLU A 57 10.29 -8.27 -0.89
CA GLU A 57 10.81 -7.85 0.41
C GLU A 57 11.72 -6.62 0.29
N VAL A 58 11.90 -5.87 1.39
CA VAL A 58 12.59 -4.57 1.38
C VAL A 58 14.05 -4.67 0.89
N GLU A 59 14.71 -5.79 1.19
CA GLU A 59 16.09 -6.10 0.83
C GLU A 59 16.29 -6.22 -0.68
N ASN A 60 15.21 -6.51 -1.41
CA ASN A 60 15.22 -6.72 -2.86
C ASN A 60 14.73 -5.50 -3.65
N ILE A 61 14.51 -4.35 -2.99
CA ILE A 61 14.07 -3.12 -3.65
C ILE A 61 15.13 -2.70 -4.69
N PRO A 62 14.73 -2.45 -5.97
CA PRO A 62 15.67 -2.02 -7.00
C PRO A 62 16.31 -0.67 -6.66
N ALA A 63 17.55 -0.48 -7.14
CA ALA A 63 18.26 0.78 -6.99
C ALA A 63 17.44 1.96 -7.55
N GLY A 64 17.47 3.08 -6.83
CA GLY A 64 16.72 4.29 -7.19
C GLY A 64 15.31 4.38 -6.56
N TYR A 65 14.83 3.32 -5.92
CA TYR A 65 13.54 3.30 -5.24
C TYR A 65 13.67 3.21 -3.72
N LEU A 66 12.62 3.66 -3.04
CA LEU A 66 12.45 3.59 -1.59
C LEU A 66 11.04 3.09 -1.27
N PRO A 67 10.80 2.42 -0.12
CA PRO A 67 9.45 2.27 0.39
C PRO A 67 8.76 3.64 0.47
N TRP A 68 7.48 3.73 0.09
CA TRP A 68 6.78 5.02 0.00
C TRP A 68 6.83 5.83 1.30
N PHE A 69 6.87 5.14 2.45
CA PHE A 69 6.89 5.75 3.78
C PHE A 69 8.28 6.25 4.21
N ASP A 70 9.33 5.92 3.46
CA ASP A 70 10.70 6.39 3.68
C ASP A 70 11.09 7.55 2.75
N ILE A 71 10.20 7.97 1.85
CA ILE A 71 10.42 9.16 1.01
C ILE A 71 10.56 10.41 1.91
N PRO A 72 11.65 11.19 1.75
CA PRO A 72 11.85 12.42 2.49
C PRO A 72 10.72 13.43 2.26
N LYS A 73 10.36 14.17 3.31
CA LYS A 73 9.36 15.26 3.23
C LYS A 73 7.96 14.85 2.72
N ARG A 74 7.61 13.56 2.74
CA ARG A 74 6.24 13.11 2.42
C ARG A 74 5.22 13.87 3.28
N ALA A 75 4.09 14.26 2.68
CA ALA A 75 3.06 15.06 3.36
C ALA A 75 2.51 14.39 4.64
N SER A 76 2.52 13.06 4.69
CA SER A 76 2.05 12.28 5.84
C SER A 76 3.04 12.19 7.00
N ALA A 77 4.22 12.85 6.96
CA ALA A 77 5.29 12.68 7.96
C ALA A 77 4.82 12.95 9.39
N GLY A 78 3.91 13.90 9.58
CA GLY A 78 3.34 14.27 10.88
C GLY A 78 2.17 13.39 11.37
N SER A 79 1.70 12.43 10.58
CA SER A 79 0.56 11.56 10.92
C SER A 79 1.00 10.11 11.09
N THR A 80 0.32 9.37 11.97
CA THR A 80 0.48 7.90 12.01
C THR A 80 -0.31 7.29 10.86
N VAL A 81 0.39 6.61 9.95
CA VAL A 81 -0.25 5.87 8.85
C VAL A 81 -0.24 4.38 9.18
N ILE A 82 -1.43 3.78 9.23
CA ILE A 82 -1.65 2.35 9.39
C ILE A 82 -2.10 1.80 8.04
N PHE A 83 -1.40 0.78 7.52
CA PHE A 83 -1.67 0.27 6.17
C PHE A 83 -1.44 -1.25 6.06
N GLY A 84 -1.79 -1.79 4.90
CA GLY A 84 -1.60 -3.19 4.52
C GLY A 84 -1.22 -3.35 3.05
N HIS A 85 -1.73 -4.38 2.35
CA HIS A 85 -1.52 -4.69 0.92
C HIS A 85 -0.12 -5.15 0.52
N TRP A 86 0.93 -4.69 1.21
CA TRP A 86 2.29 -5.13 0.96
C TRP A 86 2.68 -6.26 1.93
N SER A 87 2.09 -7.44 1.79
CA SER A 87 2.37 -8.58 2.66
C SER A 87 3.84 -9.00 2.75
N ALA A 88 4.61 -8.83 1.66
CA ALA A 88 6.04 -9.10 1.64
C ALA A 88 6.88 -8.12 2.50
N LEU A 89 6.32 -6.98 2.90
CA LEU A 89 6.94 -6.11 3.91
C LEU A 89 6.87 -6.74 5.31
N GLY A 90 5.85 -7.56 5.56
CA GLY A 90 5.55 -8.10 6.89
C GLY A 90 5.10 -7.04 7.89
N LEU A 91 5.24 -7.38 9.17
CA LEU A 91 4.88 -6.50 10.27
C LEU A 91 5.93 -5.38 10.40
N LEU A 92 5.47 -4.13 10.40
CA LEU A 92 6.32 -2.97 10.68
C LEU A 92 5.67 -2.09 11.74
N LEU A 93 6.33 -1.86 12.87
CA LEU A 93 5.84 -1.02 13.96
C LEU A 93 6.80 0.14 14.24
N ARG A 94 6.63 1.26 13.51
CA ARG A 94 7.37 2.50 13.75
C ARG A 94 6.48 3.54 14.42
N LYS A 95 7.06 4.66 14.87
CA LYS A 95 6.32 5.74 15.54
C LYS A 95 5.13 6.23 14.72
N ASN A 96 5.31 6.46 13.42
CA ASN A 96 4.30 7.05 12.53
C ASN A 96 3.96 6.18 11.30
N VAL A 97 4.43 4.93 11.26
CA VAL A 97 4.21 3.98 10.15
C VAL A 97 3.97 2.60 10.74
N ILE A 98 2.81 2.03 10.47
CA ILE A 98 2.37 0.73 10.99
C ILE A 98 1.87 -0.12 9.83
N ALA A 99 2.58 -1.20 9.48
CA ALA A 99 2.16 -2.17 8.48
C ALA A 99 1.56 -3.39 9.18
N LEU A 100 0.29 -3.70 8.91
CA LEU A 100 -0.44 -4.81 9.54
C LEU A 100 -0.71 -5.99 8.60
N ASP A 101 -0.41 -5.84 7.30
CA ASP A 101 -0.53 -6.96 6.36
C ASP A 101 0.64 -7.92 6.56
N THR A 102 0.44 -8.87 7.46
CA THR A 102 1.37 -9.95 7.74
C THR A 102 1.12 -11.19 6.91
N GLY A 103 0.37 -11.07 5.79
CA GLY A 103 0.23 -12.15 4.82
C GLY A 103 -0.53 -13.38 5.33
N CYS A 104 -1.65 -13.17 6.04
CA CYS A 104 -2.53 -14.26 6.51
C CYS A 104 -2.88 -15.28 5.42
N LEU A 105 -3.18 -14.80 4.20
CA LEU A 105 -3.48 -15.64 3.03
C LEU A 105 -2.31 -16.56 2.63
N TRP A 106 -1.09 -16.09 2.86
CA TRP A 106 0.18 -16.74 2.50
C TRP A 106 0.75 -17.61 3.62
N GLY A 107 0.01 -17.80 4.71
CA GLY A 107 0.43 -18.60 5.86
C GLY A 107 1.10 -17.81 6.98
N GLY A 108 1.19 -16.48 6.84
CA GLY A 108 1.48 -15.61 7.97
C GLY A 108 0.28 -15.47 8.91
N PRO A 109 0.38 -14.69 10.00
CA PRO A 109 -0.75 -14.41 10.88
C PRO A 109 -1.65 -13.30 10.34
N MET A 110 -2.84 -13.17 10.92
CA MET A 110 -3.65 -11.95 10.86
C MET A 110 -3.26 -11.04 12.03
N SER A 111 -2.94 -9.78 11.74
CA SER A 111 -2.48 -8.82 12.75
C SER A 111 -3.49 -7.71 13.00
N ALA A 112 -3.62 -7.30 14.26
CA ALA A 112 -4.40 -6.15 14.70
C ALA A 112 -3.60 -5.34 15.73
N ILE A 113 -3.85 -4.03 15.80
CA ILE A 113 -3.23 -3.15 16.79
C ILE A 113 -4.31 -2.36 17.53
N ARG A 114 -4.24 -2.33 18.86
CA ARG A 114 -5.06 -1.42 19.68
C ARG A 114 -4.41 -0.05 19.68
N LEU A 115 -5.14 0.99 19.31
CA LEU A 115 -4.57 2.32 19.10
C LEU A 115 -4.12 3.00 20.41
N ASP A 116 -4.85 2.76 21.50
CA ASP A 116 -4.64 3.44 22.79
C ASP A 116 -3.25 3.20 23.37
N ASP A 117 -2.76 1.96 23.30
CA ASP A 117 -1.48 1.53 23.88
C ASP A 117 -0.56 0.85 22.88
N ARG A 118 -0.96 0.78 21.62
CA ARG A 118 -0.24 0.10 20.53
C ARG A 118 0.01 -1.39 20.78
N GLN A 119 -0.81 -2.04 21.61
CA GLN A 119 -0.70 -3.47 21.81
C GLN A 119 -1.01 -4.22 20.51
N LEU A 120 -0.08 -5.08 20.09
CA LEU A 120 -0.22 -5.96 18.94
C LEU A 120 -0.95 -7.25 19.35
N PHE A 121 -1.90 -7.66 18.52
CA PHE A 121 -2.58 -8.95 18.60
C PHE A 121 -2.38 -9.69 17.28
N GLN A 122 -2.04 -10.97 17.35
CA GLN A 122 -1.87 -11.82 16.17
C GLN A 122 -2.60 -13.14 16.35
N ALA A 123 -3.35 -13.53 15.33
CA ALA A 123 -4.00 -14.84 15.26
C ALA A 123 -3.38 -15.65 14.11
N ALA A 124 -3.08 -16.93 14.38
CA ALA A 124 -2.60 -17.84 13.35
C ALA A 124 -3.67 -18.08 12.29
N CYS A 125 -3.26 -18.06 11.01
CA CYS A 125 -4.14 -18.38 9.90
C CYS A 125 -3.92 -19.84 9.47
N ASN A 126 -4.79 -20.73 9.95
CA ASN A 126 -4.58 -22.18 9.85
C ASN A 126 -4.94 -22.78 8.46
N ASN A 127 -5.64 -22.05 7.61
CA ASN A 127 -6.02 -22.47 6.25
C ASN A 127 -5.56 -21.46 5.18
N PRO A 128 -4.25 -21.35 4.91
CA PRO A 128 -3.74 -20.47 3.87
C PRO A 128 -4.12 -21.02 2.49
N VAL A 129 -4.83 -20.21 1.70
CA VAL A 129 -5.29 -20.58 0.35
C VAL A 129 -4.11 -20.73 -0.62
N ALA A 130 -3.00 -20.04 -0.35
CA ALA A 130 -1.91 -19.89 -1.30
C ALA A 130 -0.68 -20.78 -1.05
N LYS A 131 -0.74 -21.76 -0.14
CA LYS A 131 0.37 -22.73 0.05
C LYS A 131 0.63 -23.64 -1.17
N HIS A 132 -0.25 -23.59 -2.17
CA HIS A 132 -0.23 -24.46 -3.36
C HIS A 132 -0.31 -23.70 -4.69
N TRP A 133 -0.09 -22.38 -4.69
CA TRP A 133 -0.01 -21.52 -5.88
C TRP A 133 1.43 -21.09 -6.13
#